data_AF-X1J7X3-F1
#
_entry.id   AF-X1J7X3-F1
#
_cell.length_a   1.000
_cell.length_b   1.000
_cell.length_c   1.000
_cell.angle_alpha   90.00
_cell.angle_beta   90.00
_cell.angle_gamma   90.00
#
_symmetry.space_group_name_H-M   'P 1'
#
loop_
_entity.id
_entity.type
_entity.pdbx_description
1 polymer ?
#
loop_
_entity_poly.entity_id
_entity_poly.type
_entity_poly.pdbx_seq_one_letter_code
_entity_poly.pdbx_strand_id
1 'polypeptide(L)'
;MMPGMIMLWAHSVESIPSGWHICDGTMGTPDLSNYFIIGCSATRPPGYHGGSFSHDHGFTGSGHSHTIPEGTGLAAGEDYALETEVDPAVGDTDVTYSYPPMYSLCYIMKL
;
A
#
# COMPACT_ATOMS: atom_id res chain seq x y z
N MET A 1 -34.46 0.03 -17.34
CA MET A 1 -33.55 0.96 -16.63
C MET A 1 -32.29 1.14 -17.45
N MET A 2 -31.53 2.21 -17.24
CA MET A 2 -30.32 2.46 -18.04
C MET A 2 -29.20 1.47 -17.63
N PRO A 3 -28.52 0.83 -18.60
CA PRO A 3 -27.34 0.01 -18.31
C PRO A 3 -26.23 0.85 -17.67
N GLY A 4 -25.35 0.22 -16.89
CA GLY A 4 -24.20 0.88 -16.27
C GLY A 4 -24.43 1.40 -14.84
N MET A 5 -25.62 1.21 -14.26
CA MET A 5 -25.83 1.46 -12.83
C MET A 5 -25.12 0.41 -12.00
N ILE A 6 -24.35 0.84 -11.00
CA ILE A 6 -23.61 -0.03 -10.08
C ILE A 6 -24.23 0.05 -8.68
N MET A 7 -24.40 -1.09 -8.04
CA MET A 7 -24.90 -1.20 -6.66
C MET A 7 -24.00 -2.11 -5.82
N LEU A 8 -24.04 -1.91 -4.51
CA LEU A 8 -23.45 -2.83 -3.55
C LEU A 8 -24.37 -4.06 -3.36
N TRP A 9 -23.76 -5.24 -3.32
CA TRP A 9 -24.44 -6.52 -3.16
C TRP A 9 -23.84 -7.31 -1.99
N ALA A 10 -24.70 -7.69 -1.04
CA ALA A 10 -24.28 -8.30 0.22
C ALA A 10 -24.32 -9.84 0.24
N HIS A 11 -24.79 -10.47 -0.82
CA HIS A 11 -24.95 -11.92 -0.88
C HIS A 11 -23.94 -12.56 -1.85
N SER A 12 -24.03 -13.88 -2.04
CA SER A 12 -23.13 -14.60 -2.94
C SER A 12 -23.27 -14.13 -4.39
N VAL A 13 -22.19 -14.28 -5.16
CA VAL A 13 -22.16 -14.00 -6.60
C VAL A 13 -23.17 -14.88 -7.36
N GLU A 14 -23.38 -16.12 -6.90
CA GLU A 14 -24.36 -17.05 -7.46
C GLU A 14 -25.82 -16.59 -7.32
N SER A 15 -26.09 -15.72 -6.35
CA SER A 15 -27.44 -15.20 -6.07
C SER A 15 -27.74 -13.85 -6.73
N ILE A 16 -26.83 -13.35 -7.57
CA ILE A 16 -27.01 -12.08 -8.28
C ILE A 16 -28.30 -12.15 -9.12
N PRO A 17 -29.22 -11.17 -8.98
CA PRO A 17 -30.49 -11.22 -9.69
C PRO A 17 -30.32 -11.14 -11.20
N SER A 18 -31.24 -11.76 -11.94
CA SER A 18 -31.27 -11.69 -13.40
C SER A 18 -31.21 -10.24 -13.90
N GLY A 19 -30.40 -10.01 -14.92
CA GLY A 19 -30.15 -8.69 -15.49
C GLY A 19 -29.06 -7.89 -14.78
N TRP A 20 -28.45 -8.40 -13.71
CA TRP A 20 -27.25 -7.85 -13.10
C TRP A 20 -26.06 -8.76 -13.37
N HIS A 21 -24.86 -8.20 -13.34
CA HIS A 21 -23.61 -8.93 -13.44
C HIS A 21 -22.62 -8.39 -12.42
N ILE A 22 -21.70 -9.23 -11.94
CA ILE A 22 -20.62 -8.76 -11.06
C ILE A 22 -19.69 -7.82 -11.82
N CYS A 23 -19.16 -6.78 -11.15
CA CYS A 23 -18.15 -5.89 -11.73
C CYS A 23 -16.77 -6.56 -11.73
N ASP A 24 -16.56 -7.50 -12.66
CA ASP A 24 -15.35 -8.32 -12.80
C ASP A 24 -14.58 -8.06 -14.10
N GLY A 25 -14.93 -7.01 -14.84
CA GLY A 25 -14.31 -6.70 -16.14
C GLY A 25 -14.90 -7.49 -17.32
N THR A 26 -15.83 -8.41 -17.07
CA THR A 26 -16.52 -9.16 -18.13
C THR A 26 -17.89 -8.56 -18.42
N MET A 27 -18.50 -8.97 -19.54
CA MET A 27 -19.84 -8.51 -19.96
C MET A 27 -19.98 -6.97 -20.06
N GLY A 28 -18.87 -6.26 -20.28
CA GLY A 28 -18.84 -4.79 -20.35
C GLY A 28 -18.89 -4.08 -19.00
N THR A 29 -18.80 -4.82 -17.89
CA THR A 29 -18.64 -4.23 -16.55
C THR A 29 -17.21 -3.75 -16.33
N PRO A 30 -16.97 -2.74 -15.47
CA PRO A 30 -15.62 -2.49 -14.95
C PRO A 30 -15.19 -3.61 -14.00
N ASP A 31 -13.89 -3.82 -13.82
CA ASP A 31 -13.38 -4.64 -12.72
C ASP A 31 -13.18 -3.77 -11.48
N LEU A 32 -14.03 -3.99 -10.47
CA LEU A 32 -13.99 -3.28 -9.18
C LEU A 32 -13.55 -4.19 -8.03
N SER A 33 -12.99 -5.35 -8.34
CA SER A 33 -12.52 -6.32 -7.35
C SER A 33 -11.39 -5.73 -6.52
N ASN A 34 -11.53 -5.76 -5.19
CA ASN A 34 -10.56 -5.19 -4.24
C ASN A 34 -10.28 -3.68 -4.39
N TYR A 35 -11.18 -2.93 -5.03
CA TYR A 35 -11.06 -1.47 -5.13
C TYR A 35 -11.96 -0.74 -4.13
N PHE A 36 -11.40 0.31 -3.53
CA PHE A 36 -12.18 1.33 -2.82
C PHE A 36 -12.60 2.42 -3.81
N ILE A 37 -13.90 2.74 -3.84
CA ILE A 37 -14.45 3.67 -4.84
C ILE A 37 -14.35 5.11 -4.36
N ILE A 38 -13.86 5.97 -5.25
CA ILE A 38 -13.79 7.41 -5.06
C ILE A 38 -14.64 8.13 -6.12
N GLY A 39 -15.14 9.32 -5.79
CA GLY A 39 -15.84 10.16 -6.76
C GLY A 39 -14.93 10.58 -7.91
N CYS A 40 -15.47 10.61 -9.13
CA CYS A 40 -14.72 11.03 -10.31
C CYS A 40 -14.42 12.54 -10.28
N SER A 41 -13.33 12.92 -10.95
CA SER A 41 -12.94 14.31 -11.15
C SER A 41 -12.30 14.48 -12.53
N ALA A 42 -11.99 15.72 -12.92
CA ALA A 42 -11.31 15.99 -14.19
C ALA A 42 -9.93 15.30 -14.28
N THR A 43 -9.23 15.14 -13.15
CA THR A 43 -7.92 14.46 -13.09
C THR A 43 -8.02 12.97 -12.76
N ARG A 44 -9.20 12.49 -12.38
CA ARG A 44 -9.51 11.08 -12.10
C ARG A 44 -10.83 10.70 -12.80
N PRO A 45 -10.80 10.54 -14.14
CA PRO A 45 -11.99 10.22 -14.92
C PRO A 45 -12.51 8.80 -14.57
N PRO A 46 -13.73 8.43 -15.01
CA PRO A 46 -14.25 7.08 -14.83
C PRO A 46 -13.24 6.01 -15.32
N GLY A 47 -13.00 4.99 -14.50
CA GLY A 47 -12.01 3.93 -14.78
C GLY A 47 -10.58 4.25 -14.33
N TYR A 48 -10.29 5.48 -13.90
CA TYR A 48 -9.03 5.80 -13.23
C TYR A 48 -8.90 4.97 -11.93
N HIS A 49 -7.77 4.31 -11.77
CA HIS A 49 -7.44 3.49 -10.60
C HIS A 49 -6.02 3.79 -10.13
N GLY A 50 -5.74 3.46 -8.87
CA GLY A 50 -4.44 3.68 -8.24
C GLY A 50 -4.49 3.34 -6.76
N GLY A 51 -3.38 3.60 -6.07
CA GLY A 51 -3.18 3.18 -4.68
C GLY A 51 -2.42 1.85 -4.60
N SER A 52 -2.15 1.43 -3.37
CA SER A 52 -1.47 0.18 -3.06
C SER A 52 -2.14 -0.49 -1.86
N PHE A 53 -2.10 -1.82 -1.81
CA PHE A 53 -2.62 -2.59 -0.69
C PHE A 53 -1.72 -2.55 0.54
N SER A 54 -0.43 -2.30 0.33
CA SER A 54 0.60 -2.21 1.36
C SER A 54 1.54 -1.06 1.08
N HIS A 55 2.21 -0.61 2.14
CA HIS A 55 3.37 0.27 2.02
C HIS A 55 4.39 -0.06 3.12
N ASP A 56 5.60 0.42 2.89
CA ASP A 56 6.71 0.49 3.84
C ASP A 56 7.26 1.92 3.86
N HIS A 57 8.24 2.14 4.73
CA HIS A 57 8.99 3.38 4.79
C HIS A 57 10.48 3.07 4.72
N GLY A 58 11.17 3.72 3.79
CA GLY A 58 12.62 3.85 3.85
C GLY A 58 13.01 4.94 4.85
N PHE A 59 14.08 4.72 5.59
CA PHE A 59 14.67 5.72 6.48
C PHE A 59 16.17 5.89 6.27
N THR A 60 16.65 7.07 6.64
CA THR A 60 18.06 7.39 6.78
C THR A 60 18.22 8.12 8.11
N GLY A 61 18.94 7.50 9.04
CA GLY A 61 19.32 8.11 10.31
C GLY A 61 20.38 9.20 10.12
N SER A 62 20.48 10.12 11.07
CA SER A 62 21.65 10.99 11.15
C SER A 62 22.86 10.13 11.55
N GLY A 63 23.96 10.21 10.80
CA GLY A 63 25.22 9.62 11.23
C GLY A 63 25.72 10.27 12.53
N HIS A 64 26.33 9.48 13.40
CA HIS A 64 27.04 9.93 14.59
C HIS A 64 28.17 8.95 14.91
N SER A 65 29.20 9.42 15.62
CA SER A 65 30.28 8.56 16.12
C SER A 65 30.11 8.30 17.61
N HIS A 66 30.72 7.20 18.06
CA HIS A 66 30.95 6.93 19.47
C HIS A 66 32.45 6.95 19.75
N THR A 67 32.84 7.66 20.81
CA THR A 67 34.21 7.65 21.33
C THR A 67 34.47 6.38 22.12
N ILE A 68 35.57 5.70 21.81
CA ILE A 68 36.12 4.59 22.59
C ILE A 68 37.24 5.17 23.47
N PRO A 69 37.08 5.25 24.80
CA PRO A 69 38.10 5.84 25.67
C PRO A 69 39.42 5.07 25.59
N GLU A 70 40.54 5.79 25.49
CA GLU A 70 41.87 5.19 25.57
C GLU A 70 42.11 4.51 26.93
N GLY A 71 42.58 3.26 26.89
CA GLY A 71 43.18 2.62 28.06
C GLY A 71 44.70 2.78 28.00
N THR A 72 45.38 2.72 29.15
CA THR A 72 46.87 2.82 29.23
C THR A 72 47.62 1.67 28.53
N GLY A 73 46.91 0.70 27.93
CA GLY A 73 47.48 -0.50 27.33
C GLY A 73 47.60 -0.50 25.80
N LEU A 74 46.86 0.35 25.07
CA LEU A 74 46.86 0.36 23.60
C LEU A 74 46.72 1.79 23.07
N ALA A 75 47.74 2.28 22.37
CA ALA A 75 47.69 3.55 21.65
C ALA A 75 47.02 3.35 20.28
N ALA A 76 46.44 4.43 19.72
CA ALA A 76 45.87 4.36 18.38
C ALA A 76 46.92 4.09 17.29
N GLY A 77 46.53 3.35 16.25
CA GLY A 77 47.39 2.91 15.16
C GLY A 77 46.58 2.52 13.92
N GLU A 78 47.23 1.98 12.88
CA GLU A 78 46.58 1.70 11.59
C GLU A 78 45.32 0.81 11.68
N ASP A 79 45.27 -0.15 12.61
CA ASP A 79 44.15 -1.08 12.79
C ASP A 79 43.14 -0.64 13.88
N TYR A 80 43.34 0.51 14.54
CA TYR A 80 42.47 0.97 15.63
C TYR A 80 42.21 2.47 15.57
N ALA A 81 40.93 2.84 15.53
CA ALA A 81 40.43 4.20 15.65
C ALA A 81 39.72 4.41 17.01
N LEU A 82 39.88 5.62 17.56
CA LEU A 82 39.23 6.05 18.81
C LEU A 82 37.76 6.41 18.63
N GLU A 83 37.29 6.50 17.39
CA GLU A 83 35.92 6.85 17.02
C GLU A 83 35.38 5.83 16.02
N THR A 84 34.09 5.52 16.11
CA THR A 84 33.40 4.76 15.06
C THR A 84 33.18 5.61 13.81
N GLU A 85 32.93 4.97 12.67
CA GLU A 85 32.53 5.65 11.44
C GLU A 85 31.21 6.40 11.61
N VAL A 86 31.04 7.48 10.84
CA VAL A 86 29.88 8.39 10.91
C VAL A 86 28.82 8.04 9.86
N ASP A 87 28.84 6.81 9.37
CA ASP A 87 27.95 6.38 8.30
C ASP A 87 26.50 6.34 8.81
N PRO A 88 25.56 6.95 8.08
CA PRO A 88 24.17 6.95 8.48
C PRO A 88 23.58 5.54 8.37
N ALA A 89 22.84 5.13 9.37
CA ALA A 89 22.02 3.93 9.27
C ALA A 89 20.94 4.13 8.21
N VAL A 90 20.88 3.25 7.22
CA VAL A 90 19.84 3.21 6.19
C VAL A 90 19.10 1.89 6.27
N GLY A 91 17.82 1.90 5.95
CA GLY A 91 17.02 0.68 5.89
C GLY A 91 15.56 0.98 5.58
N ASP A 92 14.79 -0.10 5.51
CA ASP A 92 13.34 -0.06 5.30
C ASP A 92 12.63 -0.66 6.50
N THR A 93 11.41 -0.22 6.76
CA THR A 93 10.50 -0.88 7.70
C THR A 93 9.87 -2.11 7.04
N ASP A 94 9.36 -3.04 7.85
CA ASP A 94 8.54 -4.13 7.31
C ASP A 94 7.27 -3.61 6.62
N VAL A 95 6.87 -4.28 5.55
CA VAL A 95 5.63 -3.95 4.82
C VAL A 95 4.40 -4.18 5.68
N THR A 96 3.45 -3.25 5.64
CA THR A 96 2.17 -3.38 6.34
C THR A 96 0.98 -3.08 5.44
N TYR A 97 -0.12 -3.80 5.64
CA TYR A 97 -1.36 -3.57 4.91
C TYR A 97 -2.03 -2.27 5.36
N SER A 98 -2.55 -1.52 4.39
CA SER A 98 -3.09 -0.17 4.62
C SER A 98 -4.61 -0.12 4.72
N TYR A 99 -5.27 -1.28 4.91
CA TYR A 99 -6.72 -1.34 4.98
C TYR A 99 -7.24 -0.77 6.32
N PRO A 100 -8.17 0.20 6.32
CA PRO A 100 -8.98 0.44 7.50
C PRO A 100 -9.85 -0.80 7.78
N PRO A 101 -10.42 -0.95 9.00
CA PRO A 101 -11.44 -1.96 9.26
C PRO A 101 -12.53 -1.90 8.18
N MET A 102 -12.77 -3.03 7.50
CA MET A 102 -13.62 -3.09 6.32
C MET A 102 -14.64 -4.21 6.41
N TYR A 103 -15.77 -4.00 5.73
CA TYR A 103 -16.79 -5.00 5.48
C TYR A 103 -16.95 -5.16 3.96
N SER A 104 -16.74 -6.37 3.44
CA SER A 104 -16.72 -6.61 2.00
C SER A 104 -18.12 -6.84 1.44
N LEU A 105 -18.42 -6.16 0.33
CA LEU A 105 -19.62 -6.31 -0.48
C LEU A 105 -19.18 -6.40 -1.95
N CYS A 106 -19.93 -7.12 -2.79
CA CYS A 106 -19.67 -7.14 -4.22
C CYS A 106 -20.22 -5.87 -4.88
N TYR A 107 -19.54 -5.40 -5.92
CA TYR A 107 -20.15 -4.46 -6.87
C TYR A 107 -20.84 -5.24 -7.97
N ILE A 108 -22.10 -4.90 -8.26
CA ILE A 108 -22.86 -5.46 -9.38
C ILE A 108 -23.34 -4.34 -10.29
N MET A 109 -23.28 -4.57 -11.60
CA MET A 109 -23.72 -3.63 -12.62
C MET A 109 -24.98 -4.14 -13.31
N LYS A 110 -25.95 -3.25 -13.54
CA LYS A 110 -27.10 -3.57 -14.37
C LYS A 110 -26.65 -3.68 -15.84
N LEU A 111 -26.94 -4.83 -16.43
CA LEU A 111 -26.81 -5.09 -17.87
C LEU A 111 -27.93 -4.42 -18.67
#